data_AF-A0A2M7BGX7-F1
#
_entry.id   AF-A0A2M7BGX7-F1
#
_cell.length_a   1.000
_cell.length_b   1.000
_cell.length_c   1.000
_cell.angle_alpha   90.00
_cell.angle_beta   90.00
_cell.angle_gamma   90.00
#
_symmetry.space_group_name_H-M   'P 1'
#
loop_
_entity.id
_entity.type
_entity.pdbx_description
1 polymer ?
#
loop_
_entity_poly.entity_id
_entity_poly.type
_entity_poly.pdbx_seq_one_letter_code
_entity_poly.pdbx_strand_id
1 'polypeptide(L)' 'MHCRIHPVREALAVCQKHETGFCRECCECLNIDHCCECMDPKLYCKFRSQCVIWEMSRDRRKKDARDG' A
#
# COMPACT_ATOMS: atom_id res chain seq x y z
N MET A 1 -11.66 4.75 -9.71
CA MET A 1 -10.82 5.32 -8.63
C MET A 1 -9.37 5.28 -9.10
N HIS A 2 -8.57 6.31 -8.79
CA HIS A 2 -7.22 6.46 -9.34
C HIS A 2 -6.12 6.24 -8.29
N CYS A 3 -4.90 5.98 -8.76
CA CYS A 3 -3.74 5.87 -7.91
C CYS A 3 -3.39 7.22 -7.29
N ARG A 4 -3.16 7.24 -5.97
CA ARG A 4 -2.78 8.44 -5.22
C ARG A 4 -1.44 9.03 -5.69
N ILE A 5 -0.50 8.18 -6.06
CA ILE A 5 0.85 8.57 -6.50
C ILE A 5 0.85 8.90 -8.00
N HIS A 6 0.03 8.19 -8.77
CA HIS A 6 -0.08 8.36 -10.22
C HIS A 6 -1.53 8.68 -10.61
N PRO A 7 -1.98 9.94 -10.53
CA PRO A 7 -3.40 10.30 -10.69
C PRO A 7 -4.00 9.91 -12.05
N VAL A 8 -3.17 9.75 -13.08
CA VAL A 8 -3.57 9.35 -14.43
C VAL A 8 -3.87 7.84 -14.52
N ARG A 9 -3.39 7.04 -13.57
CA ARG A 9 -3.51 5.58 -13.61
C ARG A 9 -4.64 5.10 -12.71
N GLU A 10 -5.37 4.09 -13.17
CA GLU A 10 -6.37 3.43 -12.35
C GLU A 10 -5.76 2.68 -11.17
N ALA A 11 -6.48 2.69 -10.05
CA ALA A 11 -6.09 1.94 -8.87
C ALA A 11 -6.39 0.45 -9.09
N LEU A 12 -5.37 -0.39 -8.89
CA LEU A 12 -5.51 -1.85 -8.86
C LEU A 12 -5.89 -2.33 -7.45
N ALA A 13 -5.41 -1.63 -6.42
CA ALA A 13 -5.73 -1.92 -5.03
C ALA A 13 -6.29 -0.67 -4.34
N VAL A 14 -7.32 -0.85 -3.53
CA VAL A 14 -8.03 0.22 -2.82
C VAL A 14 -8.08 -0.07 -1.33
N CYS A 15 -7.71 0.91 -0.51
CA CYS A 15 -7.86 0.85 0.93
C CYS A 15 -9.30 1.19 1.30
N GLN A 16 -10.03 0.26 1.90
CA GLN A 16 -11.43 0.50 2.30
C GLN A 16 -11.58 1.44 3.50
N LYS A 17 -10.54 1.61 4.32
CA LYS A 17 -10.59 2.51 5.49
C LYS A 17 -10.48 3.99 5.10
N HIS A 18 -9.63 4.27 4.12
CA HIS A 18 -9.22 5.63 3.75
C HIS A 18 -9.62 6.00 2.32
N GLU A 19 -10.22 5.07 1.59
CA GLU A 19 -10.62 5.25 0.19
C GLU A 19 -9.48 5.76 -0.69
N THR A 20 -8.27 5.23 -0.43
CA THR A 20 -7.03 5.55 -1.18
C THR A 20 -6.62 4.39 -2.08
N GLY A 21 -6.21 4.73 -3.31
CA GLY A 21 -5.94 3.76 -4.37
C GLY A 21 -4.48 3.76 -4.78
N PHE A 22 -3.99 2.60 -5.22
CA PHE A 22 -2.65 2.45 -5.78
C PHE A 22 -2.68 1.62 -7.07
N CYS A 23 -1.92 2.04 -8.06
CA CYS A 23 -1.75 1.30 -9.31
C CYS A 23 -0.82 0.09 -9.11
N ARG A 24 -0.79 -0.80 -10.11
CA ARG A 24 0.09 -1.98 -10.12
C ARG A 24 1.55 -1.63 -9.83
N GLU A 25 2.09 -0.62 -10.52
CA GLU A 25 3.49 -0.23 -10.37
C GLU A 25 3.84 0.20 -8.94
N CYS A 26 2.97 0.98 -8.28
CA CYS A 26 3.16 1.31 -6.86
C CYS A 26 3.09 0.06 -5.98
N CYS A 27 2.24 -0.91 -6.30
CA CYS A 27 2.16 -2.16 -5.52
C CYS A 27 3.41 -3.04 -5.67
N GLU A 28 3.97 -3.11 -6.88
CA GLU A 28 5.14 -3.94 -7.23
C GLU A 28 6.48 -3.23 -6.98
N CYS A 29 6.43 -1.92 -6.77
CA CYS A 29 7.58 -1.08 -6.48
C CYS A 29 8.42 -1.63 -5.30
N LEU A 30 9.75 -1.53 -5.47
CA LEU A 30 10.76 -1.84 -4.44
C LEU A 30 11.38 -0.57 -3.83
N ASN A 31 11.12 0.60 -4.41
CA ASN A 31 11.70 1.88 -4.00
C ASN A 31 10.75 2.60 -3.02
N ILE A 32 11.10 2.58 -1.73
CA ILE A 32 10.21 2.87 -0.59
C ILE A 32 9.38 4.16 -0.79
N ASP A 33 9.98 5.22 -1.34
CA ASP A 33 9.35 6.54 -1.44
C ASP A 33 8.17 6.63 -2.44
N HIS A 34 8.02 5.67 -3.35
CA HIS A 34 7.00 5.69 -4.42
C HIS A 34 6.08 4.45 -4.43
N CYS A 35 6.13 3.66 -3.37
CA CYS A 35 5.41 2.39 -3.31
C CYS A 35 4.02 2.52 -2.63
N CYS A 36 3.17 1.52 -2.85
CA CYS A 36 1.92 1.39 -2.11
C CYS A 36 2.24 1.06 -0.66
N GLU A 37 1.56 1.74 0.26
CA GLU A 37 1.69 1.45 1.68
C GLU A 37 0.38 1.65 2.41
N CYS A 38 0.22 0.91 3.50
CA CYS A 38 -0.86 1.15 4.44
C CYS A 38 -0.53 2.40 5.23
N MET A 39 -1.39 3.41 5.19
CA MET A 39 -1.22 4.68 5.92
C MET A 39 -1.27 4.52 7.44
N ASP A 40 -1.93 3.47 7.92
CA ASP A 40 -2.09 3.17 9.34
C ASP A 40 -1.53 1.79 9.71
N PRO A 41 -0.22 1.54 9.52
CA PRO A 41 0.31 0.19 9.69
C PRO A 41 0.22 -0.28 11.15
N LYS A 42 0.34 0.65 12.11
CA LYS A 42 0.35 0.39 13.56
C LYS A 42 -1.03 0.47 14.24
N LEU A 43 -2.07 0.93 13.54
CA LEU A 43 -3.42 1.07 14.11
C LEU A 43 -4.31 -0.11 13.75
N TYR A 44 -5.33 -0.38 14.58
CA TYR A 44 -6.35 -1.37 14.24
C TYR A 44 -7.10 -0.99 12.95
N CYS A 45 -7.37 -2.00 12.11
CA CYS A 45 -8.18 -1.86 10.91
C CYS A 45 -9.01 -3.12 10.71
N LYS A 46 -10.34 -2.99 10.72
CA LYS A 46 -11.27 -4.12 10.55
C LYS A 46 -11.16 -4.82 9.18
N PHE A 47 -10.65 -4.13 8.16
CA PHE A 47 -10.48 -4.65 6.81
C PHE A 47 -9.09 -5.24 6.56
N ARG A 48 -8.24 -5.35 7.60
CA ARG A 48 -6.82 -5.71 7.45
C ARG A 48 -6.62 -7.03 6.72
N SER A 49 -7.41 -8.05 7.07
CA SER A 49 -7.36 -9.39 6.49
C SER A 49 -7.69 -9.45 5.00
N GLN A 50 -8.45 -8.47 4.48
CA GLN A 50 -8.85 -8.39 3.07
C GLN A 50 -8.15 -7.24 2.32
N CYS A 51 -7.23 -6.52 2.97
CA CYS A 51 -6.60 -5.34 2.40
C CYS A 51 -5.39 -5.73 1.53
N VAL A 52 -5.55 -5.70 0.21
CA VAL A 52 -4.47 -6.02 -0.75
C VAL A 52 -3.26 -5.11 -0.56
N ILE A 53 -3.47 -3.80 -0.30
CA ILE A 53 -2.38 -2.86 -0.03
C ILE A 53 -1.56 -3.31 1.18
N TRP A 54 -2.24 -3.77 2.25
CA TRP A 54 -1.55 -4.24 3.45
C TRP A 54 -0.69 -5.46 3.16
N GLU A 55 -1.24 -6.47 2.49
CA GLU A 55 -0.49 -7.69 2.15
C GLU A 55 0.70 -7.37 1.24
N MET A 56 0.51 -6.59 0.18
CA MET A 56 1.57 -6.21 -0.76
C MET A 56 2.70 -5.40 -0.11
N SER A 57 2.37 -4.58 0.88
CA SER A 57 3.36 -3.76 1.60
C SER A 57 4.00 -4.47 2.80
N ARG A 58 3.53 -5.67 3.18
CA ARG A 58 4.02 -6.39 4.36
C ARG A 58 5.47 -6.82 4.22
N ASP A 59 5.84 -7.32 3.04
CA ASP A 59 7.16 -7.87 2.82
C ASP A 59 8.23 -6.77 2.78
N ARG A 60 7.90 -5.58 2.24
CA ARG A 60 8.76 -4.38 2.29
C ARG A 60 9.02 -3.91 3.73
N ARG A 61 7.96 -3.83 4.55
CA ARG A 61 8.07 -3.45 5.98
C ARG A 61 8.97 -4.39 6.80
N LYS A 62 9.00 -5.68 6.43
CA LYS A 62 9.81 -6.68 7.14
C LYS A 62 11.30 -6.57 6.82
N LYS A 63 11.63 -6.00 5.66
CA LYS A 63 13.02 -5.77 5.21
C LYS A 63 13.61 -4.53 5.86
N ASP A 64 12.83 -3.45 5.93
CA ASP A 64 13.22 -2.20 6.61
C ASP A 64 13.61 -2.42 8.08
N ALA A 65 12.88 -3.30 8.79
CA ALA A 65 13.16 -3.62 10.20
C ALA A 65 14.43 -4.45 10.47
N ARG A 66 15.18 -4.87 9.42
CA ARG A 66 16.43 -5.65 9.57
C ARG A 66 17.68 -4.87 9.21
N ASP A 67 17.54 -3.76 8.48
CA ASP A 67 18.65 -2.90 8.05
C ASP A 67 18.72 -1.57 8.85
N GLY A 68 17.94 -1.44 9.93
CA GLY A 68 17.90 -0.29 10.83
C GLY A 68 18.40 -0.58 12.24
#